data_AF-A0A511V8V4-F1
#
_entry.id   AF-A0A511V8V4-F1
#
_cell.length_a   1.000
_cell.length_b   1.000
_cell.length_c   1.000
_cell.angle_alpha   90.00
_cell.angle_beta   90.00
_cell.angle_gamma   90.00
#
_symmetry.space_group_name_H-M   'P 1'
#
loop_
_entity.id
_entity.type
_entity.pdbx_description
1 polymer ?
#
loop_
_entity_poly.entity_id
_entity_poly.type
_entity_poly.pdbx_seq_one_letter_code
_entity_poly.pdbx_strand_id
1 'polypeptide(L)' 'MEKEGGHKSEALSPLLHVQHAVMVGDRHSDIEAGKVNGLYTIACDFGFATEGELDGADDCVTAFPDILPLIEVYKESLK' A
#
# COMPACT_ATOMS: atom_id res chain seq x y z
N MET A 1 -21.15 2.19 -19.97
CA MET A 1 -20.61 3.47 -19.49
C MET A 1 -20.27 3.25 -18.03
N GLU A 2 -19.12 2.62 -17.79
CA GLU A 2 -18.63 2.41 -16.43
C GLU A 2 -18.22 3.76 -15.87
N LYS A 3 -18.63 4.03 -14.63
CA LYS A 3 -18.20 5.23 -13.93
C LYS A 3 -16.70 5.09 -13.69
N GLU A 4 -15.90 6.00 -14.24
CA GLU A 4 -14.50 6.16 -13.84
C GLU A 4 -14.49 6.52 -12.34
N GLY A 5 -14.38 5.51 -11.49
CA GLY A 5 -13.99 5.70 -10.10
C GLY A 5 -12.56 6.20 -10.10
N GLY A 6 -12.29 7.34 -9.44
CA GLY A 6 -10.96 7.96 -9.44
C GLY A 6 -9.86 6.96 -9.09
N HIS A 7 -8.75 7.03 -9.80
CA HIS A 7 -7.62 6.14 -9.58
C HIS A 7 -7.01 6.40 -8.19
N LYS A 8 -6.72 5.33 -7.42
CA LYS A 8 -6.12 5.46 -6.08
C LYS A 8 -4.79 6.24 -6.10
N SER A 9 -4.04 6.15 -7.20
CA SER A 9 -2.84 6.94 -7.44
C SER A 9 -3.12 8.45 -7.42
N GLU A 10 -4.22 8.89 -8.03
CA GLU A 10 -4.63 10.30 -8.04
C GLU A 10 -5.17 10.75 -6.68
N ALA A 11 -5.85 9.84 -5.96
CA ALA A 11 -6.38 10.11 -4.63
C ALA A 11 -5.29 10.42 -3.57
N LEU A 12 -4.03 10.07 -3.84
CA LEU A 12 -2.89 10.40 -2.98
C LEU A 12 -2.38 11.85 -3.19
N SER A 13 -2.72 12.50 -4.30
CA SER A 13 -2.26 13.86 -4.61
C SER A 13 -2.50 14.90 -3.50
N PRO A 14 -3.62 14.90 -2.76
CA PRO A 14 -3.82 15.83 -1.65
C PRO A 14 -2.84 15.61 -0.48
N LEU A 15 -2.24 14.42 -0.37
CA LEU A 15 -1.35 14.04 0.74
C LEU A 15 0.12 14.37 0.47
N LEU A 16 0.45 15.09 -0.61
CA LEU A 16 1.84 15.46 -0.96
C LEU A 16 2.56 16.27 0.14
N HIS A 17 1.84 16.83 1.12
CA HIS A 17 2.41 17.53 2.27
C HIS A 17 2.79 16.59 3.43
N VAL A 18 2.45 15.30 3.36
CA VAL A 18 2.81 14.30 4.36
C VAL A 18 4.25 13.89 4.15
N GLN A 19 5.08 13.99 5.20
CA GLN A 19 6.52 13.69 5.10
C GLN A 19 6.80 12.19 4.97
N HIS A 20 5.99 11.36 5.63
CA HIS A 20 6.16 9.90 5.67
C HIS A 20 4.80 9.23 5.62
N ALA A 21 4.65 8.27 4.72
CA ALA A 21 3.42 7.50 4.55
C ALA A 21 3.74 6.08 4.08
N VAL A 22 2.84 5.16 4.41
CA VAL A 22 2.87 3.77 3.98
C VAL A 22 1.54 3.46 3.32
N MET A 23 1.57 2.79 2.17
CA MET A 23 0.38 2.30 1.50
C MET A 23 0.12 0.86 1.94
N VAL A 24 -1.07 0.61 2.48
CA VAL A 24 -1.49 -0.71 2.95
C VAL A 24 -2.78 -1.10 2.22
N GLY A 25 -2.79 -2.25 1.54
CA GLY A 25 -3.98 -2.67 0.80
C GLY A 25 -3.91 -4.11 0.29
N ASP A 26 -5.04 -4.60 -0.20
CA ASP A 26 -5.29 -5.99 -0.57
C ASP A 26 -5.64 -6.17 -2.06
N ARG A 27 -5.39 -5.14 -2.87
CA ARG A 27 -5.52 -5.20 -4.34
C ARG A 27 -4.26 -4.69 -5.00
N HIS A 28 -4.04 -5.14 -6.23
CA HIS A 28 -3.01 -4.60 -7.11
C HIS A 28 -3.08 -3.06 -7.21
N SER A 29 -4.29 -2.50 -7.29
CA SER A 29 -4.50 -1.03 -7.33
C SER A 29 -3.93 -0.26 -6.14
N ASP A 30 -3.84 -0.88 -4.95
CA ASP A 30 -3.21 -0.26 -3.77
C ASP A 30 -1.70 -0.27 -3.92
N ILE A 31 -1.14 -1.42 -4.33
CA ILE A 31 0.30 -1.59 -4.56
C ILE A 31 0.79 -0.62 -5.63
N GLU A 32 0.11 -0.55 -6.77
CA GLU A 32 0.42 0.40 -7.85
C GLU A 32 0.35 1.85 -7.38
N ALA A 33 -0.69 2.22 -6.62
CA ALA A 33 -0.83 3.58 -6.10
C ALA A 33 0.33 3.94 -5.16
N GLY A 34 0.76 3.02 -4.31
CA GLY A 34 1.92 3.22 -3.44
C GLY A 34 3.22 3.35 -4.23
N LYS A 35 3.49 2.43 -5.17
CA LYS A 35 4.71 2.43 -5.99
C LYS A 35 4.86 3.66 -6.85
N VAL A 36 3.81 4.07 -7.57
CA VAL A 36 3.83 5.28 -8.41
C VAL A 36 4.10 6.54 -7.58
N ASN A 37 3.69 6.56 -6.31
CA ASN A 37 3.90 7.68 -5.39
C ASN A 37 5.16 7.51 -4.50
N GLY A 38 6.00 6.49 -4.75
CA GLY A 38 7.23 6.26 -4.01
C GLY A 38 7.02 5.90 -2.53
N LEU A 39 5.86 5.34 -2.19
CA LEU A 39 5.53 4.91 -0.84
C LEU A 39 6.01 3.48 -0.59
N TYR A 40 6.37 3.19 0.66
CA TYR A 40 6.54 1.82 1.12
C TYR A 40 5.16 1.12 1.11
N THR A 41 5.12 -0.08 0.54
CA THR A 41 3.88 -0.83 0.28
C THR A 41 3.80 -2.10 1.10
N ILE A 42 2.71 -2.27 1.86
CA ILE A 42 2.41 -3.49 2.61
C ILE A 42 1.15 -4.14 2.02
N ALA A 43 1.34 -5.29 1.40
CA ALA A 43 0.29 -6.12 0.84
C ALA A 43 -0.43 -6.92 1.94
N CYS A 44 -1.76 -6.97 1.87
CA CYS A 44 -2.60 -7.78 2.77
C CYS A 44 -3.18 -9.00 2.04
N ASP A 45 -2.56 -10.17 2.22
CA ASP A 45 -2.98 -11.46 1.62
C ASP A 45 -4.04 -12.20 2.45
N PHE A 46 -4.78 -11.47 3.28
CA PHE A 46 -5.96 -11.94 4.00
C PHE A 46 -7.25 -11.25 3.55
N GLY A 47 -7.16 -10.40 2.51
CA GLY A 47 -8.28 -9.70 1.90
C GLY A 47 -8.89 -10.48 0.74
N PHE A 48 -9.02 -9.86 -0.43
CA PHE A 48 -9.53 -10.53 -1.64
C PHE A 48 -8.54 -10.56 -2.82
N ALA A 49 -7.25 -10.40 -2.56
CA ALA A 49 -6.25 -10.62 -3.58
C ALA A 49 -6.30 -12.05 -4.12
N THR A 50 -6.05 -12.20 -5.42
CA THR A 50 -5.76 -13.51 -6.01
C THR A 50 -4.26 -13.81 -5.98
N GLU A 51 -3.88 -15.07 -6.15
CA GLU A 51 -2.47 -15.49 -6.24
C GLU A 51 -1.71 -14.64 -7.29
N GLY A 52 -0.59 -14.07 -6.88
CA GLY A 52 0.25 -13.19 -7.72
C GLY A 52 -0.28 -11.76 -7.92
N GLU A 53 -1.48 -11.42 -7.43
CA GLU A 53 -2.04 -10.06 -7.61
C GLU A 53 -1.25 -8.99 -6.84
N LEU A 54 -0.69 -9.37 -5.69
CA LEU A 54 0.07 -8.50 -4.80
C LEU A 54 1.57 -8.50 -5.09
N ASP A 55 1.99 -9.15 -6.19
CA ASP A 55 3.39 -9.18 -6.61
C ASP A 55 3.92 -7.76 -6.80
N GLY A 56 5.12 -7.51 -6.27
CA GLY A 56 5.76 -6.21 -6.32
C GLY A 56 5.58 -5.34 -5.08
N ALA A 57 4.71 -5.72 -4.12
CA ALA A 57 4.70 -5.09 -2.79
C ALA A 57 6.08 -5.22 -2.11
N ASP A 58 6.44 -4.25 -1.25
CA ASP A 58 7.71 -4.32 -0.50
C ASP A 58 7.67 -5.42 0.56
N ASP A 59 6.54 -5.52 1.25
CA ASP A 59 6.26 -6.60 2.20
C ASP A 59 4.81 -7.09 2.04
N CYS A 60 4.57 -8.33 2.47
CA CYS A 60 3.25 -8.96 2.41
C CYS A 60 2.94 -9.64 3.74
N VAL A 61 1.73 -9.43 4.25
CA VAL A 61 1.24 -9.99 5.51
C VAL A 61 0.00 -10.85 5.29
N THR A 62 -0.11 -11.92 6.08
CA THR A 62 -1.26 -12.85 6.03
C THR A 62 -2.19 -12.70 7.23
N ALA A 63 -1.89 -11.77 8.15
CA ALA A 63 -2.82 -11.34 9.20
C ALA A 63 -2.66 -9.85 9.52
N PHE A 64 -3.79 -9.20 9.87
CA PHE A 64 -3.82 -7.77 10.19
C PHE A 64 -2.84 -7.34 11.31
N PRO A 65 -2.63 -8.10 12.39
CA PRO A 65 -1.67 -7.72 13.44
C PRO A 65 -0.22 -7.63 12.96
N ASP A 66 0.14 -8.33 11.89
CA ASP A 66 1.51 -8.40 11.37
C ASP A 66 1.93 -7.10 10.65
N ILE A 67 0.99 -6.18 10.42
CA ILE A 67 1.30 -4.84 9.92
C ILE A 67 2.11 -4.05 10.96
N LEU A 68 1.80 -4.21 12.26
CA LEU A 68 2.40 -3.38 13.32
C LEU A 68 3.93 -3.51 13.40
N PRO A 69 4.53 -4.73 13.40
CA PRO A 69 5.98 -4.87 13.36
C PRO A 69 6.64 -4.18 12.15
N LEU A 70 6.03 -4.26 10.97
CA LEU A 70 6.58 -3.62 9.76
C LEU A 70 6.56 -2.10 9.85
N ILE A 71 5.50 -1.52 10.42
CA ILE A 71 5.43 -0.08 10.65
C ILE A 71 6.49 0.39 11.65
N GLU A 72 6.78 -0.39 12.70
CA GLU A 72 7.86 -0.05 13.64
C GLU A 72 9.23 -0.08 12.97
N VAL A 73 9.53 -1.11 12.16
CA VAL A 73 10.77 -1.18 11.36
C VAL A 73 10.88 0.01 10.40
N TYR A 74 9.79 0.34 9.69
CA TYR A 74 9.77 1.50 8.80
C TYR A 74 10.06 2.79 9.56
N LYS A 75 9.42 3.03 10.71
CA LYS A 75 9.68 4.20 11.56
C LYS A 75 11.11 4.29 12.04
N GLU A 76 11.76 3.17 12.34
CA GLU A 76 13.17 3.14 12.73
C GLU A 76 14.09 3.52 11.57
N SER A 77 13.74 3.15 10.34
CA SER A 77 14.50 3.50 9.13
C SER A 77 14.45 4.99 8.77
N LEU A 78 13.52 5.74 9.33
CA LEU A 78 13.36 7.19 9.12
C LEU A 78 14.22 8.06 10.05
N LYS A 79 14.89 7.47 11.03
CA LYS A 79 15.78 8.17 11.97
C LYS A 79 17.16 8.43 11.37
#